data_AF-A0A2Z6E0J4-F1
#
_entry.id   AF-A0A2Z6E0J4-F1
#
_cell.length_a   1.000
_cell.length_b   1.000
_cell.length_c   1.000
_cell.angle_alpha   90.00
_cell.angle_beta   90.00
_cell.angle_gamma   90.00
#
_symmetry.space_group_name_H-M   'P 1'
#
loop_
_entity.id
_entity.type
_entity.pdbx_description
1 polymer ?
#
loop_
_entity_poly.entity_id
_entity_poly.type
_entity_poly.pdbx_seq_one_letter_code
_entity_poly.pdbx_strand_id
1 'polypeptide(L)'
;MTKPTRTDPRPTQNAVTGERAPDRRRRLALTAPAALALAAGGARAGSGFGDEMPHKIVYQLNQADPEYIGHILNSVSAMLGKYPDQIAVAVVCFGPGIHLIAKAPQRPIPEELRQRAKGQAEFYGVRYIACGNTMKTLGWGPEAIEPFAEIVEVGAAAIMELQEAGYAYLAW
;
A
#
# COMPACT_ATOMS: atom_id res chain seq x y z
N MET A 1 -45.30 7.23 -39.48
CA MET A 1 -45.70 8.05 -38.31
C MET A 1 -44.43 8.50 -37.60
N THR A 2 -44.03 9.73 -37.90
CA THR A 2 -42.81 10.41 -37.48
C THR A 2 -43.02 11.04 -36.10
N LYS A 3 -42.13 10.75 -35.15
CA LYS A 3 -42.17 11.32 -33.78
C LYS A 3 -41.28 12.57 -33.74
N PRO A 4 -41.78 13.74 -33.28
CA PRO A 4 -40.93 14.91 -33.10
C PRO A 4 -40.39 14.98 -31.68
N THR A 5 -39.08 15.14 -31.56
CA THR A 5 -38.36 15.45 -30.32
C THR A 5 -38.30 16.96 -30.17
N ARG A 6 -39.03 17.52 -29.20
CA ARG A 6 -39.03 18.95 -28.89
C ARG A 6 -38.06 19.21 -27.75
N THR A 7 -36.93 19.82 -28.09
CA THR A 7 -35.96 20.46 -27.20
C THR A 7 -36.53 21.76 -26.65
N ASP A 8 -36.24 22.03 -25.38
CA ASP A 8 -36.71 23.20 -24.64
C ASP A 8 -35.49 23.94 -24.07
N PRO A 9 -35.25 25.22 -24.43
CA PRO A 9 -34.36 26.07 -23.66
C PRO A 9 -35.15 27.13 -22.88
N ARG A 10 -34.93 27.10 -21.56
CA ARG A 10 -35.39 28.06 -20.55
C ARG A 10 -34.75 29.45 -20.69
N PRO A 11 -35.31 30.47 -20.01
CA PRO A 11 -35.43 31.82 -20.53
C PRO A 11 -34.25 32.74 -20.23
N THR A 12 -34.20 33.79 -21.02
CA THR A 12 -33.26 34.89 -21.01
C THR A 12 -33.61 35.99 -19.99
N GLN A 13 -32.56 36.64 -19.49
CA GLN A 13 -32.45 38.06 -19.13
C GLN A 13 -32.91 38.51 -17.73
N ASN A 14 -31.92 38.64 -16.84
CA ASN A 14 -31.97 39.55 -15.70
C ASN A 14 -31.54 40.96 -16.13
N ALA A 15 -32.32 41.94 -15.66
CA ALA A 15 -32.16 43.37 -15.86
C ALA A 15 -30.85 43.92 -15.27
N VAL A 16 -30.23 44.86 -15.98
CA VAL A 16 -29.06 45.62 -15.54
C VAL A 16 -29.41 47.12 -15.56
N THR A 17 -29.56 47.64 -14.34
CA THR A 17 -29.16 48.96 -13.78
C THR A 17 -29.24 50.24 -14.63
N GLY A 18 -30.00 51.20 -14.09
CA GLY A 18 -29.95 52.62 -14.44
C GLY A 18 -28.82 53.40 -13.74
N GLU A 19 -28.22 54.28 -14.55
CA GLU A 19 -27.77 55.67 -14.30
C GLU A 19 -26.85 56.10 -13.11
N ARG A 20 -25.62 56.46 -13.52
CA ARG A 20 -25.06 57.82 -13.69
C ARG A 20 -24.37 58.57 -12.51
N ALA A 21 -23.10 58.89 -12.84
CA ALA A 21 -22.28 60.09 -12.61
C ALA A 21 -21.33 60.20 -11.40
N PRO A 22 -20.16 60.86 -11.60
CA PRO A 22 -18.95 60.66 -10.81
C PRO A 22 -18.65 61.84 -9.88
N ASP A 23 -18.01 61.57 -8.74
CA ASP A 23 -17.44 62.64 -7.91
C ASP A 23 -15.94 62.50 -7.69
N ARG A 24 -15.27 63.63 -7.91
CA ARG A 24 -13.84 63.86 -8.03
C ARG A 24 -13.25 64.06 -6.64
N ARG A 25 -12.51 63.08 -6.10
CA ARG A 25 -11.44 63.38 -5.13
C ARG A 25 -10.21 62.50 -5.34
N ARG A 26 -9.20 63.14 -5.92
CA ARG A 26 -7.79 62.74 -5.93
C ARG A 26 -7.39 62.08 -4.62
N ARG A 27 -6.99 60.81 -4.66
CA ARG A 27 -6.10 60.22 -3.65
C ARG A 27 -4.98 59.48 -4.36
N LEU A 28 -3.78 59.85 -3.92
CA LEU A 28 -2.48 59.49 -4.42
C LEU A 28 -2.31 57.96 -4.37
N ALA A 29 -1.86 57.39 -5.48
CA ALA A 29 -1.52 55.98 -5.58
C ALA A 29 -0.30 55.67 -4.69
N LEU A 30 -0.46 54.73 -3.76
CA LEU A 30 0.65 54.03 -3.11
C LEU A 30 0.48 52.55 -3.43
N THR A 31 1.11 52.10 -4.51
CA THR A 31 1.15 50.69 -4.89
C THR A 31 2.17 49.98 -4.01
N ALA A 32 1.70 49.22 -3.01
CA ALA A 32 2.50 48.21 -2.34
C ALA A 32 2.48 46.92 -3.18
N PRO A 33 3.63 46.28 -3.47
CA PRO A 33 3.62 44.97 -4.11
C PRO A 33 3.21 43.92 -3.07
N ALA A 34 2.05 43.29 -3.27
CA ALA A 34 1.70 42.07 -2.57
C ALA A 34 2.56 40.93 -3.16
N ALA A 35 3.65 40.59 -2.47
CA ALA A 35 4.40 39.37 -2.75
C ALA A 35 3.55 38.18 -2.30
N LEU A 36 2.93 37.49 -3.27
CA LEU A 36 2.25 36.22 -3.04
C LEU A 36 3.31 35.14 -2.80
N ALA A 37 3.61 34.88 -1.53
CA ALA A 37 4.42 33.72 -1.14
C ALA A 37 3.60 32.45 -1.37
N LEU A 38 3.82 31.79 -2.50
CA LEU A 38 3.33 30.44 -2.76
C LEU A 38 4.23 29.45 -1.99
N ALA A 39 3.92 29.24 -0.72
CA ALA A 39 4.48 28.15 0.07
C ALA A 39 3.36 27.15 0.41
N ALA A 40 3.21 26.16 -0.45
CA ALA A 40 2.63 24.85 -0.15
C ALA A 40 3.06 23.95 -1.33
N GLY A 41 4.11 23.15 -1.17
CA GLY A 41 3.97 21.93 -0.40
C GLY A 41 3.66 20.76 -1.34
N GLY A 42 4.47 20.60 -2.39
CA GLY A 42 4.56 19.35 -3.12
C GLY A 42 5.60 18.47 -2.44
N ALA A 43 5.38 18.13 -1.17
CA ALA A 43 6.06 17.00 -0.58
C ALA A 43 5.69 15.80 -1.45
N ARG A 44 6.70 15.09 -1.94
CA ARG A 44 6.50 13.86 -2.70
C ARG A 44 5.55 12.97 -1.91
N ALA A 45 4.42 12.59 -2.52
CA ALA A 45 3.67 11.44 -2.05
C ALA A 45 4.67 10.28 -2.01
N GLY A 46 5.10 9.92 -0.80
CA GLY A 46 5.77 8.66 -0.60
C GLY A 46 4.80 7.60 -1.11
N SER A 47 5.29 6.71 -1.96
CA SER A 47 4.61 5.46 -2.27
C SER A 47 4.17 4.84 -0.95
N GLY A 48 2.87 4.83 -0.70
CA GLY A 48 2.29 4.45 0.59
C GLY A 48 2.36 2.94 0.83
N PHE A 49 3.55 2.36 0.82
CA PHE A 49 3.76 0.98 1.26
C PHE A 49 3.72 1.00 2.79
N GLY A 50 2.57 0.69 3.38
CA GLY A 50 2.39 0.68 4.83
C GLY A 50 0.95 0.44 5.28
N ASP A 51 0.77 0.32 6.59
CA ASP A 51 -0.48 -0.04 7.28
C ASP A 51 -1.66 0.95 7.08
N GLU A 52 -1.54 1.93 6.18
CA GLU A 52 -2.55 2.93 5.84
C GLU A 52 -3.33 2.59 4.55
N MET A 53 -3.03 1.45 3.91
CA MET A 53 -3.74 0.99 2.71
C MET A 53 -5.20 0.62 2.99
N PRO A 54 -6.13 0.85 2.02
CA PRO A 54 -7.56 0.53 2.18
C PRO A 54 -7.83 -0.98 2.24
N HIS A 55 -6.95 -1.79 1.66
CA HIS A 55 -6.98 -3.24 1.80
C HIS A 55 -5.74 -3.72 2.55
N LYS A 56 -5.92 -4.69 3.45
CA LYS A 56 -4.83 -5.28 4.24
C LYS A 56 -5.05 -6.77 4.35
N ILE A 57 -4.00 -7.56 4.11
CA ILE A 57 -4.07 -9.03 4.17
C ILE A 57 -2.78 -9.60 4.75
N VAL A 58 -2.92 -10.58 5.63
CA VAL A 58 -1.81 -11.34 6.20
C VAL A 58 -1.97 -12.81 5.87
N TYR A 59 -0.90 -13.39 5.29
CA TYR A 59 -0.80 -14.80 4.97
C TYR A 59 -0.02 -15.54 6.06
N GLN A 60 -0.53 -16.69 6.49
CA GLN A 60 0.27 -17.67 7.22
C GLN A 60 1.08 -18.50 6.23
N LEU A 61 2.38 -18.64 6.49
CA LEU A 61 3.24 -19.58 5.78
C LEU A 61 3.97 -20.47 6.81
N ASN A 62 3.42 -21.66 7.05
CA ASN A 62 3.90 -22.58 8.08
C ASN A 62 4.40 -23.94 7.56
N GLN A 63 4.35 -24.20 6.25
CA GLN A 63 4.87 -25.42 5.63
C GLN A 63 6.05 -25.11 4.70
N ALA A 64 6.93 -26.09 4.51
CA ALA A 64 8.07 -26.01 3.59
C ALA A 64 7.81 -26.74 2.26
N ASP A 65 6.57 -27.19 2.03
CA ASP A 65 6.19 -27.85 0.79
C ASP A 65 6.22 -26.84 -0.39
N PRO A 66 6.91 -27.14 -1.50
CA PRO A 66 7.03 -26.22 -2.62
C PRO A 66 5.71 -25.83 -3.28
N GLU A 67 4.75 -26.75 -3.39
CA GLU A 67 3.45 -26.49 -4.01
C GLU A 67 2.62 -25.55 -3.11
N TYR A 68 2.59 -25.83 -1.81
CA TYR A 68 2.00 -24.96 -0.80
C TYR A 68 2.57 -23.54 -0.84
N ILE A 69 3.89 -23.40 -0.82
CA ILE A 69 4.55 -22.09 -0.91
C ILE A 69 4.20 -21.41 -2.24
N GLY A 70 4.24 -22.16 -3.35
CA GLY A 70 3.89 -21.67 -4.67
C GLY A 70 2.48 -21.10 -4.72
N HIS A 71 1.50 -21.77 -4.11
CA HIS A 71 0.12 -21.30 -4.03
C HIS A 71 -0.02 -19.99 -3.25
N ILE A 72 0.65 -19.87 -2.09
CA ILE A 72 0.66 -18.63 -1.31
C ILE A 72 1.25 -17.49 -2.14
N LEU A 73 2.43 -17.69 -2.74
CA LEU A 73 3.09 -16.65 -3.53
C LEU A 73 2.28 -16.28 -4.78
N ASN A 74 1.57 -17.23 -5.41
CA ASN A 74 0.64 -16.95 -6.50
C ASN A 74 -0.56 -16.11 -6.03
N SER A 75 -1.11 -16.42 -4.86
CA SER A 75 -2.20 -15.63 -4.25
C SER A 75 -1.73 -14.20 -3.96
N VAL A 76 -0.54 -14.03 -3.38
CA VAL A 76 0.08 -12.71 -3.18
C VAL A 76 0.17 -11.93 -4.49
N SER A 77 0.72 -12.53 -5.56
CA SER A 77 0.80 -11.89 -6.87
C SER A 77 -0.58 -11.50 -7.43
N ALA A 78 -1.60 -12.36 -7.26
CA ALA A 78 -2.96 -12.07 -7.70
C ALA A 78 -3.58 -10.90 -6.94
N MET A 79 -3.33 -10.80 -5.62
CA MET A 79 -3.82 -9.68 -4.80
C MET A 79 -3.14 -8.37 -5.18
N LEU A 80 -1.81 -8.39 -5.38
CA LEU A 80 -1.05 -7.23 -5.86
C LEU A 80 -1.53 -6.75 -7.23
N GLY A 81 -1.82 -7.68 -8.15
CA GLY A 81 -2.35 -7.35 -9.47
C GLY A 81 -3.79 -6.82 -9.47
N LYS A 82 -4.63 -7.31 -8.53
CA LYS A 82 -6.03 -6.87 -8.40
C LYS A 82 -6.17 -5.51 -7.71
N TYR A 83 -5.33 -5.23 -6.72
CA TYR A 83 -5.36 -4.01 -5.91
C TYR A 83 -4.03 -3.26 -5.99
N PRO A 84 -3.60 -2.81 -7.18
CA PRO A 84 -2.33 -2.12 -7.36
C PRO A 84 -2.30 -0.87 -6.49
N ASP A 85 -1.20 -0.71 -5.73
CA ASP A 85 -0.93 0.41 -4.82
C ASP A 85 -2.05 0.69 -3.79
N GLN A 86 -2.92 -0.29 -3.54
CA GLN A 86 -4.10 -0.16 -2.66
C GLN A 86 -4.19 -1.30 -1.64
N ILE A 87 -3.21 -2.19 -1.59
CA ILE A 87 -3.16 -3.30 -0.64
C ILE A 87 -1.83 -3.34 0.11
N ALA A 88 -1.92 -3.48 1.43
CA ALA A 88 -0.81 -3.89 2.27
C ALA A 88 -0.83 -5.41 2.42
N VAL A 89 0.27 -6.08 2.09
CA VAL A 89 0.41 -7.53 2.19
C VAL A 89 1.51 -7.88 3.17
N ALA A 90 1.20 -8.75 4.12
CA ALA A 90 2.16 -9.37 5.01
C ALA A 90 2.15 -10.90 4.83
N VAL A 91 3.31 -11.53 4.98
CA VAL A 91 3.49 -12.98 4.97
C VAL A 91 4.28 -13.36 6.21
N VAL A 92 3.65 -14.05 7.16
CA VAL A 92 4.30 -14.46 8.40
C VAL A 92 4.81 -15.89 8.25
N CYS A 93 6.13 -16.04 8.30
CA CYS A 93 6.84 -17.28 8.08
C CYS A 93 7.31 -17.88 9.41
N PHE A 94 6.80 -19.06 9.76
CA PHE A 94 7.17 -19.78 10.98
C PHE A 94 7.16 -21.29 10.78
N GLY A 95 7.68 -22.04 11.76
CA GLY A 95 7.86 -23.48 11.62
C GLY A 95 8.67 -23.82 10.37
N PRO A 96 8.30 -24.86 9.60
CA PRO A 96 8.93 -25.16 8.32
C PRO A 96 8.96 -24.01 7.32
N GLY A 97 7.93 -23.16 7.32
CA GLY A 97 7.77 -22.07 6.35
C GLY A 97 8.87 -21.00 6.37
N ILE A 98 9.55 -20.82 7.51
CA ILE A 98 10.65 -19.83 7.64
C ILE A 98 11.80 -20.05 6.63
N HIS A 99 11.91 -21.27 6.09
CA HIS A 99 12.96 -21.62 5.14
C HIS A 99 12.85 -20.86 3.81
N LEU A 100 11.67 -20.34 3.46
CA LEU A 100 11.51 -19.51 2.27
C LEU A 100 12.38 -18.24 2.31
N ILE A 101 12.54 -17.66 3.51
CA ILE A 101 13.23 -16.38 3.73
C ILE A 101 14.58 -16.55 4.45
N ALA A 102 15.09 -17.78 4.53
CA ALA A 102 16.43 -18.06 5.02
C ALA A 102 17.48 -17.82 3.92
N LYS A 103 18.65 -17.29 4.30
CA LYS A 103 19.80 -17.19 3.39
C LYS A 103 20.38 -18.56 3.02
N ALA A 104 20.34 -19.49 3.97
CA ALA A 104 20.80 -20.86 3.80
C ALA A 104 19.75 -21.83 4.38
N PRO A 105 18.70 -22.18 3.62
CA PRO A 105 17.63 -23.03 4.11
C PRO A 105 18.13 -24.46 4.39
N GLN A 106 17.76 -25.02 5.55
CA GLN A 106 17.99 -26.43 5.92
C GLN A 106 16.95 -27.41 5.33
N ARG A 107 15.97 -26.90 4.59
CA ARG A 107 14.94 -27.67 3.87
C ARG A 107 15.00 -27.30 2.38
N PRO A 108 14.67 -28.23 1.48
CA PRO A 108 14.70 -27.95 0.06
C PRO A 108 13.59 -26.97 -0.32
N ILE A 109 13.95 -25.70 -0.51
CA ILE A 109 13.07 -24.68 -1.09
C ILE A 109 13.61 -24.36 -2.50
N PRO A 110 12.81 -24.52 -3.56
CA PRO A 110 13.22 -24.13 -4.90
C PRO A 110 13.66 -22.67 -4.95
N GLU A 111 14.78 -22.40 -5.61
CA GLU A 111 15.36 -21.06 -5.71
C GLU A 111 14.40 -20.06 -6.35
N GLU A 112 13.59 -20.50 -7.32
CA GLU A 112 12.57 -19.67 -7.95
C GLU A 112 11.57 -19.08 -6.93
N LEU A 113 11.14 -19.86 -5.93
CA LEU A 113 10.20 -19.39 -4.91
C LEU A 113 10.85 -18.34 -4.00
N ARG A 114 12.14 -18.53 -3.67
CA ARG A 114 12.93 -17.57 -2.88
C ARG A 114 13.12 -16.25 -3.64
N GLN A 115 13.46 -16.33 -4.93
CA GLN A 115 13.59 -15.14 -5.79
C GLN A 115 12.25 -14.42 -5.96
N ARG A 116 11.14 -15.16 -6.07
CA ARG A 116 9.81 -14.58 -6.13
C ARG A 116 9.45 -13.84 -4.85
N ALA A 117 9.70 -14.43 -3.68
CA ALA A 117 9.47 -13.78 -2.39
C ALA A 117 10.32 -12.51 -2.25
N LYS A 118 11.60 -12.57 -2.62
CA LYS A 118 12.49 -11.40 -2.66
C LYS A 118 11.94 -10.31 -3.57
N GLY A 119 11.52 -10.64 -4.80
CA GLY A 119 10.95 -9.67 -5.74
C GLY A 119 9.64 -9.05 -5.24
N GLN A 120 8.78 -9.84 -4.59
CA GLN A 120 7.56 -9.35 -3.95
C GLN A 120 7.88 -8.35 -2.83
N ALA A 121 8.91 -8.61 -2.02
CA ALA A 121 9.35 -7.69 -0.98
C ALA A 121 9.95 -6.40 -1.57
N GLU A 122 10.94 -6.51 -2.47
CA GLU A 122 11.73 -5.39 -2.97
C GLU A 122 10.95 -4.46 -3.91
N PHE A 123 10.07 -5.00 -4.77
CA PHE A 123 9.40 -4.21 -5.80
C PHE A 123 7.95 -3.86 -5.48
N TYR A 124 7.31 -4.58 -4.56
CA TYR A 124 5.89 -4.40 -4.24
C TYR A 124 5.62 -4.12 -2.76
N GLY A 125 6.67 -4.06 -1.93
CA GLY A 125 6.54 -3.75 -0.51
C GLY A 125 5.84 -4.85 0.31
N VAL A 126 5.88 -6.11 -0.14
CA VAL A 126 5.35 -7.23 0.66
C VAL A 126 6.20 -7.44 1.89
N ARG A 127 5.58 -7.37 3.07
CA ARG A 127 6.27 -7.56 4.35
C ARG A 127 6.41 -9.04 4.67
N TYR A 128 7.62 -9.57 4.64
CA TYR A 128 7.90 -10.93 5.14
C TYR A 128 8.35 -10.86 6.59
N ILE A 129 7.74 -11.67 7.45
CA ILE A 129 7.95 -11.62 8.90
C ILE A 129 8.43 -12.99 9.39
N ALA A 130 9.65 -13.05 9.90
CA ALA A 130 10.27 -14.24 10.48
C ALA A 130 9.91 -14.39 11.96
N CYS A 131 9.52 -15.60 12.36
CA CYS A 131 9.25 -15.94 13.76
C CYS A 131 10.54 -16.29 14.53
N GLY A 132 10.89 -15.44 15.49
CA GLY A 132 12.05 -15.58 16.38
C GLY A 132 12.04 -16.86 17.19
N ASN A 133 10.89 -17.34 17.67
CA ASN A 133 10.81 -18.64 18.33
C ASN A 133 11.17 -19.81 17.40
N THR A 134 10.80 -19.73 16.12
CA THR A 134 11.23 -20.73 15.13
C THR A 134 12.74 -20.65 14.90
N MET A 135 13.28 -19.42 14.80
CA MET A 135 14.73 -19.22 14.68
C MET A 135 15.50 -19.79 15.89
N LYS A 136 15.02 -19.53 17.12
CA LYS A 136 15.58 -20.09 18.36
C LYS A 136 15.62 -21.63 18.31
N THR A 137 14.55 -22.28 17.85
CA THR A 137 14.50 -23.74 17.69
C THR A 137 15.52 -24.26 16.66
N LEU A 138 15.80 -23.49 15.61
CA LEU A 138 16.77 -23.85 14.57
C LEU A 138 18.22 -23.45 14.93
N GLY A 139 18.42 -22.73 16.04
CA GLY A 139 19.72 -22.17 16.42
C GLY A 139 20.18 -21.04 15.49
N TRP A 140 19.25 -20.31 14.88
CA TRP A 140 19.54 -19.24 13.92
C TRP A 140 19.57 -17.86 14.59
N GLY A 141 20.60 -17.07 14.27
CA GLY A 141 20.63 -15.64 14.54
C GLY A 141 20.01 -14.81 13.41
N PRO A 142 19.85 -13.49 13.60
CA PRO A 142 19.32 -12.56 12.59
C PRO A 142 20.04 -12.64 11.24
N GLU A 143 21.35 -12.93 11.25
CA GLU A 143 22.17 -13.06 10.05
C GLU A 143 21.75 -14.20 9.11
N ALA A 144 21.00 -15.19 9.61
CA ALA A 144 20.50 -16.32 8.83
C ALA A 144 19.26 -15.97 7.97
N ILE A 145 18.61 -14.83 8.24
CA ILE A 145 17.40 -14.39 7.55
C ILE A 145 17.74 -13.36 6.47
N GLU A 146 17.01 -13.41 5.36
CA GLU A 146 17.16 -12.44 4.27
C GLU A 146 16.87 -11.00 4.75
N PRO A 147 17.62 -9.99 4.30
CA PRO A 147 17.56 -8.63 4.86
C PRO A 147 16.25 -7.89 4.59
N PHE A 148 15.43 -8.38 3.65
CA PHE A 148 14.11 -7.81 3.38
C PHE A 148 13.04 -8.26 4.39
N ALA A 149 13.33 -9.26 5.23
CA ALA A 149 12.38 -9.79 6.19
C ALA A 149 12.55 -9.14 7.57
N GLU A 150 11.42 -8.84 8.20
CA GLU A 150 11.32 -8.39 9.58
C GLU A 150 11.43 -9.59 10.52
N ILE A 151 11.98 -9.40 11.72
CA ILE A 151 12.04 -10.46 12.75
C ILE A 151 11.20 -10.02 13.95
N VAL A 152 10.26 -10.87 14.35
CA VAL A 152 9.41 -10.69 15.54
C VAL A 152 9.57 -11.89 16.46
N GLU A 153 9.36 -11.73 17.76
CA GLU A 153 9.57 -12.86 18.69
C GLU A 153 8.60 -14.03 18.42
N VAL A 154 7.31 -13.73 18.24
CA VAL A 154 6.25 -14.74 18.09
C VAL A 154 5.45 -14.47 16.83
N GLY A 155 5.63 -15.29 15.79
CA GLY A 155 4.91 -15.13 14.51
C GLY A 155 3.38 -15.21 14.64
N ALA A 156 2.86 -16.11 15.47
CA ALA A 156 1.41 -16.19 15.71
C ALA A 156 0.85 -14.91 16.37
N ALA A 157 1.62 -14.28 17.26
CA ALA A 157 1.24 -13.00 17.85
C ALA A 157 1.24 -11.89 16.79
N ALA A 158 2.24 -11.86 15.89
CA ALA A 158 2.24 -10.91 14.78
C ALA A 158 1.02 -11.05 13.86
N ILE A 159 0.55 -12.28 13.59
CA ILE A 159 -0.71 -12.48 12.85
C ILE A 159 -1.90 -11.91 13.62
N MET A 160 -1.97 -12.14 14.94
CA MET A 160 -3.04 -11.59 15.78
C MET A 160 -3.02 -10.06 15.81
N GLU A 161 -1.86 -9.44 16.03
CA GLU A 161 -1.68 -7.99 16.07
C GLU A 161 -1.98 -7.35 14.70
N LEU A 162 -1.60 -7.99 13.59
CA LEU A 162 -1.98 -7.54 12.25
C LEU A 162 -3.50 -7.61 12.05
N GLN A 163 -4.17 -8.65 12.54
CA GLN A 163 -5.63 -8.71 12.50
C GLN A 163 -6.27 -7.59 13.32
N GLU A 164 -5.75 -7.28 14.51
CA GLU A 164 -6.18 -6.13 15.32
C GLU A 164 -5.98 -4.79 14.58
N ALA A 165 -4.94 -4.69 13.76
CA ALA A 165 -4.68 -3.55 12.86
C ALA A 165 -5.54 -3.54 11.57
N GLY A 166 -6.49 -4.48 11.44
CA GLY A 166 -7.45 -4.55 10.35
C GLY A 166 -7.01 -5.42 9.17
N TYR A 167 -5.99 -6.26 9.31
CA TYR A 167 -5.60 -7.21 8.28
C TYR A 167 -6.59 -8.38 8.22
N ALA A 168 -7.06 -8.71 7.01
CA ALA A 168 -7.74 -9.97 6.79
C ALA A 168 -6.73 -11.13 6.90
N TYR A 169 -7.07 -12.16 7.65
CA TYR A 169 -6.25 -13.35 7.77
C TYR A 169 -6.58 -14.38 6.68
N LEU A 170 -5.56 -14.88 5.99
CA LEU A 170 -5.70 -15.99 5.06
C LEU A 170 -4.76 -17.15 5.44
N ALA A 171 -5.37 -18.31 5.67
CA ALA A 171 -4.70 -19.60 5.78
C ALA A 171 -4.95 -20.40 4.50
N TRP A 172 -3.93 -21.13 4.07
CA TRP A 172 -4.00 -22.06 2.93
C TRP A 172 -4.01 -23.51 3.42
#